data_AF-A0A3D5CCH0-F1
#
_entry.id   AF-A0A3D5CCH0-F1
#
_cell.length_a   1.000
_cell.length_b   1.000
_cell.length_c   1.000
_cell.angle_alpha   90.00
_cell.angle_beta   90.00
_cell.angle_gamma   90.00
#
_symmetry.space_group_name_H-M   'P 1'
#
loop_
_entity.id
_entity.type
_entity.pdbx_description
1 polymer ?
#
loop_
_entity_poly.entity_id
_entity_poly.type
_entity_poly.pdbx_seq_one_letter_code
_entity_poly.pdbx_strand_id
1 'polypeptide(L)'
;PAAGGFALLVRETVRSDIPGTQRVSAVDGAALFTNEHLAEDGNAALALGLMGRNATLVWYVPSVADTDLDPASPSLGELTPPWVSPVIVLMLVAAVAAALWRGIRFGPLVGERLPVTVRGEETTRGRAHLYARSGDTAHAASLLRHGARVRIARLLGLSGSSSAAEVADALASVSVSSREEARTILDGAPPTSRRDLDELHDRLRRLEAAARSALHPER
;
A
#
# COMPACT_ATOMS: atom_id res chain seq x y z
N PRO A 1 7.19 43.85 10.87
CA PRO A 1 7.77 43.33 12.12
C PRO A 1 7.47 41.83 12.28
N ALA A 2 8.46 40.96 12.01
CA ALA A 2 8.34 39.50 12.01
C ALA A 2 8.68 38.83 13.37
N ALA A 3 8.63 39.60 14.46
CA ALA A 3 8.92 39.11 15.80
C ALA A 3 7.79 39.53 16.73
N GLY A 4 6.74 38.70 16.84
CA GLY A 4 5.71 38.58 17.91
C GLY A 4 5.19 39.81 18.66
N GLY A 5 5.53 41.02 18.24
CA GLY A 5 5.34 42.26 18.98
C GLY A 5 3.99 42.84 18.62
N PHE A 6 3.28 43.27 19.65
CA PHE A 6 2.04 44.02 19.53
C PHE A 6 2.27 45.40 20.11
N ALA A 7 1.64 46.40 19.52
CA ALA A 7 1.72 47.79 19.95
C ALA A 7 0.31 48.36 19.98
N LEU A 8 0.05 49.29 20.90
CA LEU A 8 -1.22 50.00 20.97
C LEU A 8 -1.05 51.37 20.30
N LEU A 9 -1.83 51.60 19.24
CA LEU A 9 -1.92 52.90 18.59
C LEU A 9 -3.16 53.65 19.11
N VAL A 10 -2.95 54.83 19.69
CA VAL A 10 -4.02 55.69 20.19
C VAL A 10 -4.07 56.95 19.34
N ARG A 11 -5.21 57.15 18.67
CA ARG A 11 -5.49 58.36 17.90
C ARG A 11 -6.32 59.32 18.75
N GLU A 12 -5.92 60.58 18.78
CA GLU A 12 -6.62 61.67 19.43
C GLU A 12 -6.84 62.82 18.45
N THR A 13 -8.08 63.28 18.34
CA THR A 13 -8.44 64.52 17.65
C THR A 13 -8.09 65.69 18.56
N VAL A 14 -6.97 66.35 18.27
CA VAL A 14 -6.60 67.57 19.00
C VAL A 14 -7.49 68.70 18.48
N ARG A 15 -8.19 69.42 19.38
CA ARG A 15 -8.83 70.69 19.04
C ARG A 15 -7.74 71.73 18.84
N SER A 16 -7.18 71.74 17.63
CA SER A 16 -6.22 72.72 17.13
C SER A 16 -6.99 73.81 16.38
N ASP A 17 -6.54 75.06 16.45
CA ASP A 17 -7.04 76.16 15.60
C ASP A 17 -6.80 75.90 14.10
N ILE A 18 -6.02 74.87 13.77
CA ILE A 18 -5.81 74.37 12.42
C ILE A 18 -6.71 73.14 12.20
N PRO A 19 -7.67 73.18 11.24
CA PRO A 19 -8.48 72.03 10.89
C PRO A 19 -7.61 70.83 10.47
N GLY A 20 -7.81 69.68 11.12
CA GLY A 20 -7.25 68.40 10.67
C GLY A 20 -6.01 67.89 11.40
N THR A 21 -5.51 68.55 12.45
CA THR A 21 -4.38 68.01 13.23
C THR A 21 -4.83 66.81 14.10
N GLN A 22 -4.39 65.61 13.76
CA GLN A 22 -4.56 64.41 14.59
C GLN A 22 -3.25 64.05 15.28
N ARG A 23 -3.31 63.74 16.56
CA ARG A 23 -2.17 63.18 17.30
C ARG A 23 -2.32 61.67 17.33
N VAL A 24 -1.24 60.97 16.97
CA VAL A 24 -1.16 59.51 17.10
C VAL A 24 -0.02 59.20 18.06
N SER A 25 -0.34 58.45 19.11
CA SER A 25 0.63 57.95 20.08
C SER A 25 0.74 56.44 19.92
N ALA A 26 1.98 55.92 19.94
CA ALA A 26 2.26 54.50 19.91
C ALA A 26 2.84 54.08 21.26
N VAL A 27 2.29 53.01 21.83
CA VAL A 27 2.77 52.39 23.06
C VAL A 27 3.26 50.99 22.73
N ASP A 28 4.46 50.66 23.18
CA ASP A 28 5.00 49.32 23.04
C ASP A 28 4.23 48.35 23.95
N GLY A 29 3.47 47.45 23.33
CA GLY A 29 2.66 46.48 24.05
C GLY A 29 3.49 45.33 24.62
N ALA A 30 4.65 45.02 24.04
CA ALA A 30 5.52 43.96 24.54
C ALA A 30 6.09 44.31 25.93
N ALA A 31 6.39 45.60 26.15
CA ALA A 31 6.96 46.07 27.41
C ALA A 31 5.93 46.18 28.55
N LEU A 32 4.67 46.50 28.26
CA LEU A 32 3.69 46.89 29.29
C LEU A 32 2.44 46.02 29.35
N PHE A 33 2.03 45.44 28.22
CA PHE A 33 0.71 44.80 28.08
C PHE A 33 0.81 43.27 27.87
N THR A 34 1.94 42.69 28.27
CA THR A 34 2.12 41.23 28.34
C THR A 34 1.62 40.68 29.66
N ASN A 35 1.24 39.41 29.70
CA ASN A 35 0.75 38.75 30.94
C ASN A 35 1.75 38.86 32.10
N GLU A 36 3.05 38.93 31.79
CA GLU A 36 4.12 39.10 32.76
C GLU A 36 4.08 40.47 33.46
N HIS A 37 3.93 41.56 32.69
CA HIS A 37 4.06 42.92 33.20
C HIS A 37 2.71 43.59 33.52
N LEU A 38 1.58 42.98 33.15
CA LEU A 38 0.26 43.62 33.22
C LEU A 38 -0.16 44.00 34.66
N ALA A 39 0.23 43.20 35.65
CA ALA A 39 -0.10 43.42 37.06
C ALA A 39 0.84 44.41 37.77
N GLU A 40 1.90 44.85 37.10
CA GLU A 40 2.95 45.71 37.65
C GLU A 40 2.63 47.19 37.40
N ASP A 41 3.06 48.07 38.31
CA ASP A 41 3.11 49.53 38.15
C ASP A 41 1.85 50.21 37.58
N GLY A 42 0.68 49.58 37.70
CA GLY A 42 -0.59 50.09 37.16
C GLY A 42 -0.76 49.90 35.65
N ASN A 43 0.01 49.02 35.01
CA ASN A 43 -0.04 48.74 33.57
C ASN A 43 -1.44 48.34 33.09
N ALA A 44 -2.18 47.53 33.87
CA ALA A 44 -3.57 47.19 33.58
C ALA A 44 -4.50 48.42 33.57
N ALA A 45 -4.34 49.33 34.54
CA ALA A 45 -5.15 50.55 34.60
C ALA A 45 -4.82 51.49 33.43
N LEU A 46 -3.54 51.59 33.05
CA LEU A 46 -3.11 52.33 31.87
C LEU A 46 -3.69 51.72 30.59
N ALA A 47 -3.63 50.40 30.42
CA ALA A 47 -4.18 49.68 29.27
C ALA A 47 -5.69 49.94 29.13
N LEU A 48 -6.45 49.77 30.22
CA LEU A 48 -7.89 50.03 30.25
C LEU A 48 -8.21 51.51 29.97
N GLY A 49 -7.42 52.44 30.52
CA GLY A 49 -7.59 53.87 30.28
C GLY A 49 -7.37 54.25 28.81
N LEU A 50 -6.36 53.67 28.16
CA LEU A 50 -6.06 53.94 26.75
C LEU A 50 -7.08 53.29 25.80
N MET A 51 -7.48 52.04 26.07
CA MET A 51 -8.48 51.33 25.25
C MET A 51 -9.90 51.86 25.44
N GLY A 52 -10.26 52.23 26.67
CA GLY A 52 -11.58 52.76 27.01
C GLY A 52 -11.82 54.20 26.57
N ARG A 53 -10.78 54.90 26.09
CA ARG A 53 -10.88 56.31 25.67
C ARG A 53 -11.70 56.51 24.38
N ASN A 54 -11.76 55.49 23.52
CA ASN A 54 -12.48 55.53 22.26
C ASN A 54 -13.57 54.46 22.24
N ALA A 55 -14.72 54.77 21.63
CA ALA A 55 -15.82 53.80 21.50
C ALA A 55 -15.51 52.64 20.53
N THR A 56 -14.49 52.80 19.68
CA THR A 56 -14.10 51.81 18.68
C THR A 56 -12.67 51.38 18.91
N LEU A 57 -12.48 50.06 19.05
CA LEU A 57 -11.17 49.42 19.15
C LEU A 57 -10.98 48.50 17.95
N VAL A 58 -9.83 48.62 17.28
CA VAL A 58 -9.49 47.80 16.10
C VAL A 58 -8.39 46.84 16.49
N TRP A 59 -8.67 45.54 16.38
CA TRP A 59 -7.68 44.49 16.57
C TRP A 59 -7.06 44.12 15.22
N TYR A 60 -5.86 44.60 14.96
CA TYR A 60 -5.15 44.32 13.71
C TYR A 60 -4.20 43.15 13.88
N VAL A 61 -4.41 42.09 13.10
CA VAL A 61 -3.53 40.92 13.03
C VAL A 61 -2.85 40.94 11.66
N PRO A 62 -1.55 41.23 11.57
CA PRO A 62 -0.86 41.30 10.29
C PRO A 62 -0.85 39.93 9.63
N SER A 63 -1.24 39.88 8.36
CA SER A 63 -1.12 38.71 7.49
C SER A 63 -0.09 38.97 6.39
N VAL A 64 0.40 37.89 5.76
CA VAL A 64 1.30 38.00 4.60
C VAL A 64 0.66 38.74 3.42
N ALA A 65 -0.68 38.80 3.38
CA ALA A 65 -1.44 39.52 2.37
C ALA A 65 -1.52 41.04 2.62
N ASP A 66 -1.18 41.52 3.81
CA ASP A 66 -1.20 42.95 4.18
C ASP A 66 0.10 43.68 3.83
N THR A 67 0.99 43.05 3.06
CA THR A 67 2.20 43.72 2.59
C THR A 67 1.83 44.55 1.36
N ASP A 68 2.07 45.86 1.41
CA ASP A 68 2.16 46.75 0.23
C ASP A 68 3.40 46.35 -0.60
N LEU A 69 3.42 45.12 -1.11
CA LEU A 69 4.31 44.71 -2.16
C LEU A 69 3.87 45.51 -3.39
N ASP A 70 4.54 46.64 -3.63
CA ASP A 70 4.59 47.31 -4.93
C ASP A 70 4.65 46.21 -6.01
N PRO A 71 3.88 46.25 -7.13
CA PRO A 71 3.93 45.23 -8.19
C PRO A 71 5.33 45.02 -8.80
N ALA A 72 6.35 45.76 -8.35
CA ALA A 72 7.76 45.56 -8.57
C ALA A 72 8.45 44.59 -7.57
N SER A 73 7.70 43.90 -6.72
CA SER A 73 8.26 42.88 -5.82
C SER A 73 8.55 41.60 -6.61
N PRO A 74 9.81 41.15 -6.68
CA PRO A 74 10.19 40.04 -7.53
C PRO A 74 9.37 38.79 -7.19
N SER A 75 8.77 38.19 -8.21
CA SER A 75 8.01 36.95 -8.05
C SER A 75 8.88 35.88 -7.35
N LEU A 76 8.26 34.87 -6.73
CA LEU A 76 9.01 33.74 -6.15
C LEU A 76 10.04 33.15 -7.15
N GLY A 77 9.74 33.20 -8.45
CA GLY A 77 10.65 32.82 -9.52
C GLY A 77 11.86 33.76 -9.73
N GLU A 78 11.72 35.06 -9.49
CA GLU A 78 12.81 36.05 -9.56
C GLU A 78 13.73 36.00 -8.33
N LEU A 79 13.18 35.63 -7.17
CA LEU A 79 13.96 35.37 -5.96
C LEU A 79 14.68 34.01 -5.98
N THR A 80 14.31 33.14 -6.94
CA THR A 80 14.93 31.84 -7.09
C THR A 80 16.17 31.95 -7.98
N PRO A 81 17.35 31.44 -7.57
CA PRO A 81 18.53 31.44 -8.41
C PRO A 81 18.29 30.78 -9.78
N PRO A 82 18.87 31.30 -10.87
CA PRO A 82 18.57 30.84 -12.23
C PRO A 82 18.95 29.38 -12.51
N TRP A 83 19.75 28.73 -11.65
CA TRP A 83 20.09 27.32 -11.75
C TRP A 83 18.99 26.38 -11.20
N VAL A 84 18.04 26.88 -10.41
CA VAL A 84 17.02 26.04 -9.78
C VAL A 84 15.96 25.62 -10.80
N SER A 85 15.56 26.50 -11.72
CA SER A 85 14.58 26.16 -12.76
C SER A 85 15.03 25.00 -13.66
N PRO A 86 16.28 24.94 -14.21
CA PRO A 86 16.73 23.78 -14.95
C PRO A 86 16.86 22.53 -14.07
N VAL A 87 17.18 22.67 -12.76
CA VAL A 87 17.21 21.52 -11.83
C VAL A 87 15.82 20.94 -11.61
N ILE A 88 14.78 21.76 -11.45
CA ILE A 88 13.40 21.30 -11.30
C ILE A 88 12.95 20.56 -12.56
N VAL A 89 13.24 21.12 -13.75
CA VAL A 89 12.94 20.46 -15.03
C VAL A 89 13.68 19.13 -15.15
N LEU A 90 14.96 19.09 -14.79
CA LEU A 90 15.75 17.86 -14.80
C LEU A 90 15.18 16.81 -13.84
N MET A 91 14.78 17.20 -12.64
CA MET A 91 14.14 16.32 -11.65
C MET A 91 12.80 15.78 -12.16
N LEU A 92 12.00 16.61 -12.84
CA LEU A 92 10.74 16.19 -13.45
C LEU A 92 10.99 15.15 -14.56
N VAL A 93 11.95 15.43 -15.45
CA VAL A 93 12.35 14.50 -16.53
C VAL A 93 12.89 13.19 -15.94
N ALA A 94 13.74 13.26 -14.92
CA ALA A 94 14.28 12.09 -14.23
C ALA A 94 13.19 11.28 -13.55
N ALA A 95 12.21 11.92 -12.90
CA ALA A 95 11.06 11.26 -12.28
C ALA A 95 10.19 10.56 -13.34
N VAL A 96 9.92 11.21 -14.47
CA VAL A 96 9.19 10.59 -15.60
C VAL A 96 9.98 9.41 -16.16
N ALA A 97 11.29 9.57 -16.40
CA ALA A 97 12.16 8.50 -16.87
C ALA A 97 12.20 7.32 -15.88
N ALA A 98 12.26 7.60 -14.58
CA ALA A 98 12.22 6.59 -13.53
C ALA A 98 10.85 5.89 -13.46
N ALA A 99 9.76 6.64 -13.60
CA ALA A 99 8.40 6.08 -13.65
C ALA A 99 8.21 5.19 -14.87
N LEU A 100 8.74 5.60 -16.03
CA LEU A 100 8.77 4.77 -17.24
C LEU A 100 9.67 3.56 -17.06
N TRP A 101 10.88 3.71 -16.52
CA TRP A 101 11.80 2.60 -16.25
C TRP A 101 11.23 1.58 -15.26
N ARG A 102 10.53 2.06 -14.23
CA ARG A 102 9.85 1.23 -13.22
C ARG A 102 8.56 0.61 -13.77
N GLY A 103 7.84 1.34 -14.60
CA GLY A 103 6.56 0.96 -15.22
C GLY A 103 6.73 0.04 -16.42
N ILE A 104 7.88 0.10 -17.10
CA ILE A 104 8.34 -0.94 -18.02
C ILE A 104 8.71 -2.14 -17.16
N ARG A 105 7.67 -2.91 -16.81
CA ARG A 105 7.80 -4.21 -16.18
C ARG A 105 8.69 -5.03 -17.10
N PHE A 106 9.92 -5.30 -16.68
CA PHE A 106 10.67 -6.40 -17.25
C PHE A 106 9.85 -7.66 -16.97
N GLY A 107 9.01 -8.03 -17.94
CA GLY A 107 8.57 -9.41 -18.11
C GLY A 107 9.81 -10.30 -18.03
N PRO A 108 9.65 -11.54 -17.53
CA PRO A 108 10.71 -12.38 -16.98
C PRO A 108 12.04 -12.22 -17.72
N LEU A 109 13.01 -11.63 -17.03
CA LEU A 109 14.35 -11.39 -17.55
C LEU A 109 15.19 -12.67 -17.45
N VAL A 110 14.77 -13.74 -18.13
CA VAL A 110 15.66 -14.85 -18.49
C VAL A 110 15.27 -15.32 -19.89
N GLY A 111 15.63 -14.49 -20.87
CA GLY A 111 15.82 -14.91 -22.25
C GLY A 111 17.27 -15.33 -22.46
N GLU A 112 17.79 -16.20 -21.60
CA GLU A 112 19.10 -16.79 -21.83
C GLU A 112 18.95 -17.77 -22.99
N ARG A 113 19.56 -17.47 -24.14
CA ARG A 113 19.69 -18.41 -25.25
C ARG A 113 20.65 -19.52 -24.83
N LEU A 114 20.15 -20.49 -24.08
CA LEU A 114 20.71 -21.83 -24.09
C LEU A 114 19.98 -22.58 -25.19
N PRO A 115 20.63 -22.90 -26.33
CA PRO A 115 20.04 -23.78 -27.32
C PRO A 115 20.11 -25.20 -26.78
N VAL A 116 19.28 -25.51 -25.79
CA VAL A 116 18.82 -26.86 -25.53
C VAL A 116 17.32 -26.73 -25.32
N THR A 117 16.57 -27.09 -26.35
CA THR A 117 15.19 -27.51 -26.23
C THR A 117 15.17 -28.75 -25.33
N VAL A 118 15.23 -28.56 -24.02
CA VAL A 118 14.85 -29.63 -23.11
C VAL A 118 13.35 -29.80 -23.30
N ARG A 119 12.95 -30.93 -23.91
CA ARG A 119 11.56 -31.37 -23.92
C ARG A 119 11.04 -31.26 -22.48
N GLY A 120 9.84 -30.75 -22.26
CA GLY A 120 9.26 -30.62 -20.90
C GLY A 120 9.26 -31.93 -20.10
N GLU A 121 9.39 -33.05 -20.81
CA GLU A 121 9.65 -34.39 -20.32
C GLU A 121 10.95 -34.50 -19.50
N GLU A 122 12.03 -33.80 -19.85
CA GLU A 122 13.35 -33.92 -19.20
C GLU A 122 13.37 -33.28 -17.81
N THR A 123 12.72 -32.12 -17.62
CA THR A 123 12.57 -31.53 -16.28
C THR A 123 11.68 -32.38 -15.39
N THR A 124 10.62 -32.97 -15.97
CA THR A 124 9.73 -33.89 -15.27
C THR A 124 10.51 -35.15 -14.84
N ARG A 125 11.33 -35.70 -15.74
CA ARG A 125 12.18 -36.86 -15.51
C ARG A 125 13.28 -36.58 -14.50
N GLY A 126 13.92 -35.41 -14.57
CA GLY A 126 14.92 -34.97 -13.60
C GLY A 126 14.36 -34.84 -12.19
N ARG A 127 13.19 -34.21 -12.03
CA ARG A 127 12.50 -34.14 -10.72
C ARG A 127 12.02 -35.50 -10.25
N ALA A 128 11.49 -36.34 -11.14
CA ALA A 128 11.10 -37.71 -10.80
C ALA A 128 12.30 -38.54 -10.31
N HIS A 129 13.47 -38.39 -10.94
CA HIS A 129 14.70 -39.04 -10.49
C HIS A 129 15.20 -38.50 -9.15
N LEU A 130 15.08 -37.19 -8.88
CA LEU A 130 15.41 -36.62 -7.58
C LEU A 130 14.47 -37.14 -6.48
N TYR A 131 13.16 -37.21 -6.74
CA TYR A 131 12.21 -37.81 -5.81
C TYR A 131 12.46 -39.30 -5.61
N ALA A 132 12.79 -40.05 -6.68
CA ALA A 132 13.17 -41.44 -6.57
C ALA A 132 14.45 -41.63 -5.75
N ARG A 133 15.44 -40.75 -5.89
CA ARG A 133 16.71 -40.79 -5.15
C ARG A 133 16.55 -40.47 -3.67
N SER A 134 15.56 -39.65 -3.31
CA SER A 134 15.27 -39.32 -1.89
C SER A 134 14.67 -40.48 -1.09
N GLY A 135 14.08 -41.47 -1.75
CA GLY A 135 13.53 -42.66 -1.09
C GLY A 135 12.29 -42.42 -0.20
N ASP A 136 11.77 -41.19 -0.13
CA ASP A 136 10.64 -40.83 0.72
C ASP A 136 9.29 -41.25 0.07
N THR A 137 8.89 -42.49 0.34
CA THR A 137 7.65 -43.09 -0.19
C THR A 137 6.40 -42.39 0.35
N ALA A 138 6.44 -41.89 1.59
CA ALA A 138 5.33 -41.17 2.20
C ALA A 138 5.10 -39.83 1.51
N HIS A 139 6.17 -39.06 1.26
CA HIS A 139 6.08 -37.81 0.53
C HIS A 139 5.60 -38.02 -0.91
N ALA A 140 6.16 -39.01 -1.62
CA ALA A 140 5.72 -39.34 -2.97
C ALA A 140 4.23 -39.73 -3.03
N ALA A 141 3.74 -40.52 -2.06
CA ALA A 141 2.34 -40.88 -1.95
C ALA A 141 1.43 -39.66 -1.72
N SER A 142 1.86 -38.70 -0.89
CA SER A 142 1.11 -37.48 -0.63
C SER A 142 0.90 -36.65 -1.91
N LEU A 143 1.95 -36.54 -2.74
CA LEU A 143 1.90 -35.82 -4.02
C LEU A 143 1.01 -36.53 -5.04
N LEU A 144 1.09 -37.86 -5.13
CA LEU A 144 0.24 -38.66 -6.01
C LEU A 144 -1.24 -38.53 -5.63
N ARG A 145 -1.56 -38.69 -4.33
CA ARG A 145 -2.93 -38.53 -3.82
C ARG A 145 -3.47 -37.13 -4.04
N HIS A 146 -2.67 -36.10 -3.77
CA HIS A 146 -3.07 -34.71 -4.00
C HIS A 146 -3.40 -34.47 -5.49
N GLY A 147 -2.51 -34.88 -6.40
CA GLY A 147 -2.73 -34.75 -7.83
C GLY A 147 -3.98 -35.51 -8.31
N ALA A 148 -4.21 -36.71 -7.81
CA ALA A 148 -5.39 -37.50 -8.13
C ALA A 148 -6.68 -36.83 -7.62
N ARG A 149 -6.70 -36.35 -6.36
CA ARG A 149 -7.85 -35.61 -5.81
C ARG A 149 -8.21 -34.40 -6.66
N VAL A 150 -7.22 -33.59 -7.04
CA VAL A 150 -7.46 -32.39 -7.87
C VAL A 150 -8.05 -32.76 -9.24
N ARG A 151 -7.55 -33.83 -9.89
CA ARG A 151 -8.08 -34.28 -11.18
C ARG A 151 -9.50 -34.84 -11.06
N ILE A 152 -9.77 -35.69 -10.06
CA ILE A 152 -11.10 -36.27 -9.83
C ILE A 152 -12.10 -35.18 -9.43
N ALA A 153 -11.73 -34.26 -8.54
CA ALA A 153 -12.57 -33.12 -8.15
C ALA A 153 -12.96 -32.28 -9.36
N ARG A 154 -12.00 -31.96 -10.24
CA ARG A 154 -12.26 -31.23 -11.48
C ARG A 154 -13.21 -31.98 -12.42
N LEU A 155 -13.06 -33.30 -12.54
CA LEU A 155 -13.96 -34.14 -13.35
C LEU A 155 -15.39 -34.12 -12.80
N LEU A 156 -15.55 -34.16 -11.47
CA LEU A 156 -16.85 -34.17 -10.79
C LEU A 156 -17.45 -32.77 -10.56
N GLY A 157 -16.81 -31.70 -11.03
CA GLY A 157 -17.28 -30.32 -10.84
C GLY A 157 -17.13 -29.77 -9.41
N LEU A 158 -16.30 -30.41 -8.58
CA LEU A 158 -16.02 -29.98 -7.21
C LEU A 158 -14.88 -28.94 -7.16
N SER A 159 -14.76 -28.23 -6.04
CA SER A 159 -13.62 -27.33 -5.80
C SER A 159 -12.30 -28.12 -5.78
N GLY A 160 -11.21 -27.51 -6.28
CA GLY A 160 -9.87 -28.08 -6.18
C GLY A 160 -9.33 -28.22 -4.74
N SER A 161 -9.99 -27.58 -3.77
CA SER A 161 -9.69 -27.68 -2.33
C SER A 161 -10.52 -28.75 -1.61
N SER A 162 -11.34 -29.54 -2.31
CA SER A 162 -12.21 -30.54 -1.69
C SER A 162 -11.41 -31.62 -0.96
N SER A 163 -11.94 -32.02 0.20
CA SER A 163 -11.37 -33.07 1.05
C SER A 163 -11.44 -34.44 0.38
N ALA A 164 -10.62 -35.38 0.86
CA ALA A 164 -10.66 -36.77 0.36
C ALA A 164 -12.03 -37.43 0.59
N ALA A 165 -12.69 -37.10 1.70
CA ALA A 165 -14.04 -37.58 2.01
C ALA A 165 -15.06 -37.06 1.00
N GLU A 166 -15.09 -35.75 0.71
CA GLU A 166 -16.01 -35.15 -0.26
C GLU A 166 -15.81 -35.71 -1.67
N VAL A 167 -14.55 -35.87 -2.10
CA VAL A 167 -14.24 -36.43 -3.42
C VAL A 167 -14.67 -37.89 -3.51
N ALA A 168 -14.44 -38.70 -2.47
CA ALA A 168 -14.87 -40.10 -2.44
C ALA A 168 -16.39 -40.25 -2.41
N ASP A 169 -17.08 -39.34 -1.72
CA ASP A 169 -18.54 -39.32 -1.59
C ASP A 169 -19.20 -38.99 -2.92
N ALA A 170 -18.70 -37.96 -3.61
CA ALA A 170 -19.14 -37.62 -4.94
C ALA A 170 -18.81 -38.73 -5.93
N LEU A 171 -17.62 -39.34 -5.85
CA LEU A 171 -17.25 -40.42 -6.76
C LEU A 171 -18.17 -41.64 -6.63
N ALA A 172 -18.49 -42.05 -5.39
CA ALA A 172 -19.41 -43.16 -5.14
C ALA A 172 -20.84 -42.91 -5.63
N SER A 173 -21.22 -41.64 -5.84
CA SER A 173 -22.54 -41.30 -6.41
C SER A 173 -22.62 -41.46 -7.93
N VAL A 174 -21.47 -41.51 -8.62
CA VAL A 174 -21.40 -41.53 -10.10
C VAL A 174 -20.75 -42.80 -10.63
N SER A 175 -19.89 -43.48 -9.86
CA SER A 175 -19.17 -44.68 -10.28
C SER A 175 -19.51 -45.92 -9.45
N VAL A 176 -19.11 -47.10 -9.94
CA VAL A 176 -19.27 -48.40 -9.25
C VAL A 176 -18.28 -48.56 -8.08
N SER A 177 -17.38 -47.60 -7.87
CA SER A 177 -16.40 -47.65 -6.78
C SER A 177 -17.07 -47.45 -5.43
N SER A 178 -16.74 -48.30 -4.46
CA SER A 178 -17.25 -48.14 -3.09
C SER A 178 -16.67 -46.88 -2.43
N ARG A 179 -17.49 -46.16 -1.66
CA ARG A 179 -17.08 -44.96 -0.91
C ARG A 179 -15.88 -45.24 0.00
N GLU A 180 -15.88 -46.38 0.69
CA GLU A 180 -14.83 -46.75 1.65
C GLU A 180 -13.50 -47.06 0.96
N GLU A 181 -13.54 -47.76 -0.17
CA GLU A 181 -12.35 -48.04 -0.97
C GLU A 181 -11.76 -46.74 -1.55
N ALA A 182 -12.59 -45.86 -2.09
CA ALA A 182 -12.14 -44.56 -2.61
C ALA A 182 -11.50 -43.70 -1.51
N ARG A 183 -12.08 -43.65 -0.31
CA ARG A 183 -11.50 -42.94 0.84
C ARG A 183 -10.16 -43.54 1.26
N THR A 184 -10.09 -44.87 1.37
CA THR A 184 -8.85 -45.59 1.74
C THR A 184 -7.73 -45.31 0.74
N ILE A 185 -8.04 -45.26 -0.55
CA ILE A 185 -7.04 -44.96 -1.59
C ILE A 185 -6.58 -43.49 -1.51
N LEU A 186 -7.50 -42.55 -1.29
CA LEU A 186 -7.23 -41.11 -1.30
C LEU A 186 -6.59 -40.57 -0.01
N ASP A 187 -6.81 -41.21 1.14
CA ASP A 187 -6.36 -40.72 2.45
C ASP A 187 -5.88 -41.82 3.43
N GLY A 188 -5.64 -43.05 2.94
CA GLY A 188 -5.22 -44.17 3.79
C GLY A 188 -3.79 -44.04 4.33
N ALA A 189 -3.33 -45.09 5.01
CA ALA A 189 -1.97 -45.15 5.54
C ALA A 189 -0.90 -44.92 4.44
N PRO A 190 0.25 -44.29 4.78
CA PRO A 190 1.33 -44.07 3.82
C PRO A 190 2.01 -45.40 3.44
N PRO A 191 2.43 -45.57 2.18
CA PRO A 191 3.16 -46.77 1.75
C PRO A 191 4.55 -46.83 2.39
N THR A 192 4.92 -48.02 2.86
CA THR A 192 6.20 -48.29 3.54
C THR A 192 7.31 -48.71 2.59
N SER A 193 6.97 -49.18 1.39
CA SER A 193 7.93 -49.63 0.39
C SER A 193 7.65 -49.05 -0.99
N ARG A 194 8.65 -49.12 -1.88
CA ARG A 194 8.49 -48.71 -3.29
C ARG A 194 7.41 -49.51 -4.00
N ARG A 195 7.30 -50.81 -3.69
CA ARG A 195 6.28 -51.70 -4.24
C ARG A 195 4.88 -51.25 -3.83
N ASP A 196 4.69 -50.88 -2.56
CA ASP A 196 3.41 -50.37 -2.05
C ASP A 196 3.04 -49.04 -2.72
N LEU A 197 4.04 -48.20 -3.01
CA LEU A 197 3.84 -46.94 -3.71
C LEU A 197 3.41 -47.15 -5.18
N ASP A 198 4.03 -48.10 -5.87
CA ASP A 198 3.66 -48.43 -7.26
C ASP A 198 2.24 -49.04 -7.29
N GLU A 199 1.89 -49.88 -6.32
CA GLU A 199 0.52 -50.39 -6.16
C GLU A 199 -0.50 -49.28 -5.87
N LEU A 200 -0.15 -48.32 -5.01
CA LEU A 200 -0.99 -47.14 -4.75
C LEU A 200 -1.19 -46.31 -6.02
N HIS A 201 -0.13 -46.13 -6.82
CA HIS A 201 -0.21 -45.42 -8.09
C HIS A 201 -1.22 -46.08 -9.04
N ASP A 202 -1.17 -47.41 -9.18
CA ASP A 202 -2.10 -48.17 -10.03
C ASP A 202 -3.53 -48.12 -9.52
N ARG A 203 -3.73 -48.16 -8.20
CA ARG A 203 -5.06 -47.98 -7.58
C ARG A 203 -5.62 -46.58 -7.85
N LEU A 204 -4.81 -45.53 -7.72
CA LEU A 204 -5.21 -44.15 -8.05
C LEU A 204 -5.58 -43.98 -9.52
N ARG A 205 -4.79 -44.57 -10.44
CA ARG A 205 -5.09 -44.53 -11.88
C ARG A 205 -6.39 -45.25 -12.23
N ARG A 206 -6.67 -46.40 -11.61
CA ARG A 206 -7.95 -47.11 -11.77
C ARG A 206 -9.12 -46.26 -11.27
N LEU A 207 -8.96 -45.58 -10.14
CA LEU A 207 -9.98 -44.69 -9.59
C LEU A 207 -10.28 -43.51 -10.53
N GLU A 208 -9.24 -42.87 -11.09
CA GLU A 208 -9.38 -41.80 -12.07
C GLU A 208 -10.03 -42.27 -13.38
N ALA A 209 -9.71 -43.49 -13.83
CA ALA A 209 -10.33 -44.08 -15.01
C ALA A 209 -11.82 -44.37 -14.77
N ALA A 210 -12.18 -44.92 -13.61
CA ALA A 210 -13.57 -45.16 -13.21
C ALA A 210 -14.37 -43.86 -13.12
N ALA A 211 -13.78 -42.78 -12.58
CA ALA A 211 -14.41 -41.46 -12.56
C ALA A 211 -14.67 -40.93 -13.99
N ARG A 212 -13.71 -41.13 -14.91
CA ARG A 212 -13.86 -40.68 -16.30
C ARG A 212 -14.90 -41.49 -17.08
N SER A 213 -14.91 -42.82 -16.94
CA SER A 213 -15.90 -43.68 -17.61
C SER A 213 -17.32 -43.41 -17.12
N ALA A 214 -17.47 -43.12 -15.82
CA ALA A 214 -18.76 -42.76 -15.25
C ALA A 214 -19.34 -41.46 -15.85
N LEU A 215 -18.49 -40.50 -16.18
CA LEU A 215 -18.90 -39.21 -16.78
C LEU A 215 -19.01 -39.26 -18.32
N HIS A 216 -18.42 -40.26 -18.97
CA HIS A 216 -18.46 -40.46 -20.43
C HIS A 216 -18.89 -41.90 -20.73
N PRO A 217 -20.18 -42.25 -20.54
CA PRO A 217 -20.68 -43.60 -20.76
C PRO A 217 -20.70 -44.03 -22.24
N GLU A 218 -20.39 -43.14 -23.18
CA GLU A 218 -20.43 -43.42 -24.61
C GLU A 218 -19.05 -43.37 -25.27
N ARG A 219 -18.49 -44.56 -25.52
CA ARG A 219 -17.98 -45.01 -26.82
C ARG A 219 -17.80 -46.51 -26.84
#